data_AF-A0A951V0W2-F1
#
_entry.id   AF-A0A951V0W2-F1
#
_cell.length_a   1.000
_cell.length_b   1.000
_cell.length_c   1.000
_cell.angle_alpha   90.00
_cell.angle_beta   90.00
_cell.angle_gamma   90.00
#
_symmetry.space_group_name_H-M   'P 1'
#
loop_
_entity.id
_entity.type
_entity.pdbx_description
1 polymer ?
#
loop_
_entity_poly.entity_id
_entity_poly.type
_entity_poly.pdbx_seq_one_letter_code
_entity_poly.pdbx_strand_id
1 'polypeptide(L)'
;MISCKDLLTLNAFKYIKLVAGEDGIYKSVTWTYICETLDFSKWINGGELIFITGMGMDLGENSLTDLIKDCANQNVAGLVILTNSEYINEIPKDCVDIANKVNLPLFNMSWDIKLIDVTKEISNYIIEKSFINNKEKELLKELLFNSSLSKERVYKLLKHCNFKFKELSLVAVFNVLNVHIYNLDYVANYIKLKLSKVEASFILEIFENNVLCIVSIDQSNKQKIKETLKSINEYLNESIFSILSIGRNYKDIFSLKKSYEEALNLISFYNYEDMKLKYIDYEN
;
A
#
# COMPACT_ATOMS: atom_id res chain seq x y z
N MET A 1 3.77 1.10 3.97
CA MET A 1 2.71 0.05 4.05
C MET A 1 3.10 -1.19 3.28
N ILE A 2 2.46 -2.32 3.57
CA ILE A 2 2.77 -3.65 3.00
C ILE A 2 1.51 -4.16 2.34
N SER A 3 1.58 -4.56 1.08
CA SER A 3 0.44 -5.01 0.29
C SER A 3 0.45 -6.51 0.01
N CYS A 4 -0.68 -7.08 -0.42
CA CYS A 4 -0.69 -8.45 -0.96
C CYS A 4 0.31 -8.60 -2.13
N LYS A 5 0.51 -7.55 -2.92
CA LYS A 5 1.50 -7.53 -4.00
C LYS A 5 2.94 -7.70 -3.50
N ASP A 6 3.28 -7.09 -2.37
CA ASP A 6 4.59 -7.24 -1.75
C ASP A 6 4.85 -8.70 -1.32
N LEU A 7 3.81 -9.39 -0.84
CA LEU A 7 3.91 -10.78 -0.39
C LEU A 7 4.25 -11.76 -1.53
N LEU A 8 3.88 -11.45 -2.78
CA LEU A 8 4.20 -12.29 -3.95
C LEU A 8 5.72 -12.47 -4.16
N THR A 9 6.55 -11.65 -3.52
CA THR A 9 8.01 -11.75 -3.57
C THR A 9 8.59 -12.80 -2.63
N LEU A 10 7.79 -13.32 -1.69
CA LEU A 10 8.21 -14.31 -0.69
C LEU A 10 8.29 -15.73 -1.29
N ASN A 11 9.09 -16.60 -0.67
CA ASN A 11 9.25 -17.97 -1.15
C ASN A 11 7.96 -18.78 -0.99
N ALA A 12 7.18 -18.55 0.07
CA ALA A 12 5.85 -19.13 0.25
C ALA A 12 4.95 -18.96 -0.97
N PHE A 13 5.03 -17.82 -1.67
CA PHE A 13 4.19 -17.52 -2.83
C PHE A 13 4.60 -18.24 -4.13
N LYS A 14 5.62 -19.11 -4.07
CA LYS A 14 5.83 -20.15 -5.10
C LYS A 14 4.74 -21.22 -5.06
N TYR A 15 4.13 -21.43 -3.90
CA TYR A 15 3.09 -22.45 -3.67
C TYR A 15 1.70 -21.85 -3.45
N ILE A 16 1.61 -20.52 -3.37
CA ILE A 16 0.37 -19.76 -3.19
C ILE A 16 0.12 -18.98 -4.47
N LYS A 17 -0.96 -19.30 -5.19
CA LYS A 17 -1.28 -18.70 -6.48
C LYS A 17 -2.47 -17.77 -6.35
N LEU A 18 -2.35 -16.54 -6.85
CA LEU A 18 -3.50 -15.66 -7.03
C LEU A 18 -4.40 -16.26 -8.11
N VAL A 19 -5.67 -16.48 -7.78
CA VAL A 19 -6.67 -17.06 -8.69
C VAL A 19 -7.81 -16.09 -9.05
N ALA A 20 -8.02 -15.04 -8.24
CA ALA A 20 -9.02 -14.00 -8.49
C ALA A 20 -8.70 -12.71 -7.71
N GLY A 21 -9.40 -11.62 -8.03
CA GLY A 21 -9.35 -10.35 -7.30
C GLY A 21 -8.05 -9.58 -7.49
N GLU A 22 -7.45 -9.63 -8.69
CA GLU A 22 -6.19 -8.95 -9.00
C GLU A 22 -6.27 -7.44 -8.77
N ASP A 23 -7.41 -6.82 -9.02
CA ASP A 23 -7.64 -5.39 -8.76
C ASP A 23 -7.58 -5.02 -7.27
N GLY A 24 -7.66 -6.01 -6.37
CA GLY A 24 -7.49 -5.84 -4.94
C GLY A 24 -6.05 -6.00 -4.44
N ILE A 25 -5.08 -6.31 -5.31
CA ILE A 25 -3.74 -6.77 -4.89
C ILE A 25 -2.92 -5.73 -4.09
N TYR A 26 -3.32 -4.46 -4.13
CA TYR A 26 -2.67 -3.39 -3.36
C TYR A 26 -3.28 -3.18 -1.96
N LYS A 27 -4.29 -3.96 -1.56
CA LYS A 27 -4.80 -3.97 -0.18
C LYS A 27 -3.68 -4.22 0.82
N SER A 28 -3.69 -3.47 1.92
CA SER A 28 -2.65 -3.54 2.94
C SER A 28 -2.81 -4.78 3.81
N VAL A 29 -1.72 -5.49 4.04
CA VAL A 29 -1.66 -6.66 4.91
C VAL A 29 -1.02 -6.27 6.24
N THR A 30 -1.76 -6.48 7.32
CA THR A 30 -1.34 -6.15 8.68
C THR A 30 -0.90 -7.38 9.46
N TRP A 31 -1.50 -8.54 9.22
CA TRP A 31 -1.19 -9.80 9.90
C TRP A 31 -1.74 -11.01 9.13
N THR A 32 -1.33 -12.22 9.52
CA THR A 32 -1.95 -13.47 9.04
C THR A 32 -2.90 -14.04 10.08
N TYR A 33 -4.07 -14.53 9.66
CA TYR A 33 -5.04 -15.16 10.56
C TYR A 33 -5.50 -16.50 10.01
N ILE A 34 -5.46 -17.55 10.83
CA ILE A 34 -6.01 -18.87 10.47
C ILE A 34 -7.44 -18.91 11.00
N CYS A 35 -8.39 -18.99 10.07
CA CYS A 35 -9.80 -18.98 10.38
C CYS A 35 -10.32 -20.41 10.45
N GLU A 36 -11.00 -20.72 11.56
CA GLU A 36 -11.56 -22.05 11.84
C GLU A 36 -13.10 -22.09 11.74
N THR A 37 -13.75 -20.91 11.60
CA THR A 37 -15.21 -20.77 11.59
C THR A 37 -15.68 -19.73 10.59
N LEU A 38 -16.85 -19.93 9.99
CA LEU A 38 -17.45 -18.95 9.07
C LEU A 38 -17.85 -17.63 9.75
N ASP A 39 -18.14 -17.63 11.06
CA ASP A 39 -18.33 -16.41 11.86
C ASP A 39 -17.00 -15.93 12.50
N PHE A 40 -16.16 -15.29 11.70
CA PHE A 40 -14.84 -14.79 12.14
C PHE A 40 -14.79 -13.28 12.43
N SER A 41 -15.85 -12.55 12.08
CA SER A 41 -15.88 -11.08 12.07
C SER A 41 -15.44 -10.44 13.40
N LYS A 42 -15.82 -11.02 14.55
CA LYS A 42 -15.48 -10.54 15.90
C LYS A 42 -14.02 -10.72 16.30
N TRP A 43 -13.23 -11.47 15.55
CA TRP A 43 -11.85 -11.83 15.87
C TRP A 43 -10.81 -11.10 15.03
N ILE A 44 -11.25 -10.28 14.07
CA ILE A 44 -10.39 -9.56 13.13
C ILE A 44 -10.63 -8.05 13.22
N ASN A 45 -9.65 -7.27 12.77
CA ASN A 45 -9.74 -5.80 12.72
C ASN A 45 -9.84 -5.27 11.28
N GLY A 46 -9.63 -6.13 10.28
CA GLY A 46 -9.42 -5.74 8.89
C GLY A 46 -7.92 -5.63 8.55
N GLY A 47 -7.60 -5.86 7.28
CA GLY A 47 -6.23 -5.91 6.78
C GLY A 47 -5.52 -7.25 7.02
N GLU A 48 -6.16 -8.25 7.64
CA GLU A 48 -5.57 -9.58 7.77
C GLU A 48 -5.54 -10.32 6.42
N LEU A 49 -4.53 -11.17 6.23
CA LEU A 49 -4.53 -12.23 5.22
C LEU A 49 -5.09 -13.50 5.89
N ILE A 50 -6.31 -13.88 5.52
CA ILE A 50 -7.00 -15.01 6.14
C ILE A 50 -6.64 -16.31 5.43
N PHE A 51 -6.37 -17.37 6.20
CA PHE A 51 -6.19 -18.72 5.73
C PHE A 51 -7.37 -19.58 6.16
N ILE A 52 -7.93 -20.37 5.24
CA ILE A 52 -8.94 -21.38 5.54
C ILE A 52 -8.52 -22.75 5.05
N THR A 53 -8.83 -23.74 5.86
CA THR A 53 -8.56 -25.16 5.58
C THR A 53 -9.82 -25.89 5.12
N GLY A 54 -11.00 -25.47 5.57
CA GLY A 54 -12.23 -26.25 5.44
C GLY A 54 -12.35 -27.40 6.45
N MET A 55 -11.27 -27.72 7.18
CA MET A 55 -11.31 -28.72 8.25
C MET A 55 -12.19 -28.23 9.39
N GLY A 56 -13.18 -29.03 9.78
CA GLY A 56 -14.12 -28.68 10.85
C GLY A 56 -15.15 -27.61 10.46
N MET A 57 -15.24 -27.24 9.17
CA MET A 57 -16.20 -26.25 8.66
C MET A 57 -17.37 -26.94 7.96
N ASP A 58 -18.58 -26.41 8.18
CA ASP A 58 -19.77 -26.82 7.43
C ASP A 58 -19.84 -26.02 6.11
N LEU A 59 -19.21 -26.57 5.08
CA LEU A 59 -19.12 -25.97 3.75
C LEU A 59 -20.29 -26.44 2.87
N GLY A 60 -21.46 -25.86 3.11
CA GLY A 60 -22.62 -25.96 2.22
C GLY A 60 -22.41 -25.24 0.87
N GLU A 61 -23.44 -25.32 0.01
CA GLU A 61 -23.38 -24.91 -1.40
C GLU A 61 -22.88 -23.47 -1.64
N ASN A 62 -23.13 -22.54 -0.71
CA ASN A 62 -22.75 -21.13 -0.84
C ASN A 62 -21.72 -20.64 0.19
N SER A 63 -21.29 -21.48 1.15
CA SER A 63 -20.52 -21.06 2.32
C SER A 63 -19.24 -20.30 1.97
N LEU A 64 -18.51 -20.74 0.93
CA LEU A 64 -17.28 -20.07 0.49
C LEU A 64 -17.54 -18.72 -0.21
N THR A 65 -18.63 -18.61 -0.97
CA THR A 65 -18.98 -17.33 -1.62
C THR A 65 -19.43 -16.29 -0.62
N ASP A 66 -20.15 -16.69 0.42
CA ASP A 66 -20.57 -15.81 1.51
C ASP A 66 -19.38 -15.39 2.36
N LEU A 67 -18.47 -16.32 2.67
CA LEU A 67 -17.19 -16.01 3.30
C LEU A 67 -16.39 -14.94 2.52
N ILE A 68 -16.34 -15.01 1.19
CA ILE A 68 -15.64 -14.00 0.37
C ILE A 68 -16.31 -12.62 0.49
N LYS A 69 -17.64 -12.56 0.50
CA LYS A 69 -18.39 -11.30 0.72
C LYS A 69 -18.12 -10.75 2.11
N ASP A 70 -18.11 -11.60 3.13
CA ASP A 70 -17.82 -11.21 4.50
C ASP A 70 -16.40 -10.70 4.66
N CYS A 71 -15.41 -11.36 4.04
CA CYS A 71 -14.04 -10.86 3.98
C CYS A 71 -13.99 -9.45 3.37
N ALA A 72 -14.69 -9.22 2.26
CA ALA A 72 -14.75 -7.91 1.64
C ALA A 72 -15.40 -6.86 2.55
N ASN A 73 -16.51 -7.20 3.22
CA ASN A 73 -17.22 -6.32 4.16
C ASN A 73 -16.37 -5.96 5.38
N GLN A 74 -15.55 -6.88 5.87
CA GLN A 74 -14.64 -6.67 7.01
C GLN A 74 -13.29 -6.08 6.58
N ASN A 75 -13.14 -5.64 5.32
CA ASN A 75 -11.91 -5.06 4.78
C ASN A 75 -10.68 -5.99 4.96
N VAL A 76 -10.88 -7.30 4.83
CA VAL A 76 -9.81 -8.30 4.81
C VAL A 76 -8.90 -8.04 3.60
N ALA A 77 -7.59 -8.20 3.79
CA ALA A 77 -6.60 -7.91 2.76
C ALA A 77 -6.63 -8.94 1.63
N GLY A 78 -6.80 -10.21 1.97
CA GLY A 78 -6.95 -11.31 1.04
C GLY A 78 -7.36 -12.60 1.73
N LEU A 79 -7.79 -13.59 0.95
CA LEU A 79 -8.19 -14.91 1.41
C LEU A 79 -7.33 -15.98 0.74
N VAL A 80 -6.79 -16.89 1.53
CA VAL A 80 -6.02 -18.05 1.08
C VAL A 80 -6.83 -19.30 1.41
N ILE A 81 -7.27 -20.01 0.37
CA ILE A 81 -7.98 -21.27 0.50
C ILE A 81 -7.00 -22.42 0.28
N LEU A 82 -6.92 -23.32 1.25
CA LEU A 82 -6.14 -24.54 1.12
C LEU A 82 -6.98 -25.60 0.44
N THR A 83 -6.45 -26.19 -0.63
CA THR A 83 -7.16 -27.20 -1.42
C THR A 83 -6.54 -28.60 -1.31
N ASN A 84 -7.41 -29.60 -1.14
CA ASN A 84 -7.12 -31.03 -1.17
C ASN A 84 -8.41 -31.85 -1.41
N SER A 85 -8.28 -33.14 -1.68
CA SER A 85 -9.43 -34.01 -1.94
C SER A 85 -10.34 -34.30 -0.72
N GLU A 86 -9.92 -33.95 0.49
CA GLU A 86 -10.64 -34.30 1.74
C GLU A 86 -11.58 -33.18 2.22
N TYR A 87 -11.15 -31.92 2.12
CA TYR A 87 -11.91 -30.77 2.64
C TYR A 87 -12.44 -29.89 1.51
N ILE A 88 -11.53 -29.20 0.81
CA ILE A 88 -11.89 -28.30 -0.30
C ILE A 88 -11.15 -28.78 -1.54
N ASN A 89 -11.82 -29.54 -2.41
CA ASN A 89 -11.19 -30.14 -3.58
C ASN A 89 -10.61 -29.10 -4.55
N GLU A 90 -11.42 -28.10 -4.87
CA GLU A 90 -11.04 -26.98 -5.73
C GLU A 90 -11.84 -25.73 -5.36
N ILE A 91 -11.35 -24.56 -5.76
CA ILE A 91 -12.08 -23.31 -5.56
C ILE A 91 -13.16 -23.21 -6.64
N PRO A 92 -14.47 -23.17 -6.27
CA PRO A 92 -15.55 -23.09 -7.24
C PRO A 92 -15.46 -21.82 -8.11
N LYS A 93 -15.96 -21.90 -9.35
CA LYS A 93 -15.98 -20.75 -10.27
C LYS A 93 -16.74 -19.55 -9.69
N ASP A 94 -17.84 -19.79 -9.00
CA ASP A 94 -18.63 -18.73 -8.38
C ASP A 94 -17.83 -17.96 -7.31
N CYS A 95 -16.87 -18.63 -6.64
CA CYS A 95 -15.94 -17.99 -5.71
C CYS A 95 -14.93 -17.08 -6.44
N VAL A 96 -14.44 -17.49 -7.61
CA VAL A 96 -13.58 -16.68 -8.47
C VAL A 96 -14.33 -15.43 -8.96
N ASP A 97 -15.56 -15.62 -9.45
CA ASP A 97 -16.39 -14.55 -9.99
C ASP A 97 -16.76 -13.52 -8.92
N ILE A 98 -17.15 -13.96 -7.71
CA ILE A 98 -17.46 -13.03 -6.61
C ILE A 98 -16.20 -12.33 -6.10
N ALA A 99 -15.05 -13.02 -5.97
CA ALA A 99 -13.80 -12.40 -5.52
C ALA A 99 -13.31 -11.32 -6.48
N ASN A 100 -13.43 -11.54 -7.79
CA ASN A 100 -13.19 -10.51 -8.81
C ASN A 100 -14.15 -9.34 -8.63
N LYS A 101 -15.46 -9.59 -8.47
CA LYS A 101 -16.47 -8.54 -8.33
C LYS A 101 -16.23 -7.64 -7.11
N VAL A 102 -15.75 -8.21 -6.00
CA VAL A 102 -15.51 -7.46 -4.75
C VAL A 102 -14.04 -7.03 -4.57
N ASN A 103 -13.20 -7.24 -5.59
CA ASN A 103 -11.77 -6.92 -5.54
C ASN A 103 -11.08 -7.48 -4.28
N LEU A 104 -11.36 -8.74 -3.94
CA LEU A 104 -10.67 -9.45 -2.85
C LEU A 104 -9.64 -10.40 -3.45
N PRO A 105 -8.33 -10.18 -3.22
CA PRO A 105 -7.30 -11.12 -3.61
C PRO A 105 -7.59 -12.52 -3.05
N LEU A 106 -7.90 -13.44 -3.95
CA LEU A 106 -8.18 -14.83 -3.63
C LEU A 106 -7.00 -15.68 -4.06
N PHE A 107 -6.44 -16.41 -3.11
CA PHE A 107 -5.28 -17.25 -3.31
C PHE A 107 -5.64 -18.72 -3.11
N ASN A 108 -5.05 -19.58 -3.94
CA ASN A 108 -5.05 -21.02 -3.75
C ASN A 108 -3.70 -21.49 -3.23
N MET A 109 -3.70 -22.36 -2.22
CA MET A 109 -2.51 -23.00 -1.67
C MET A 109 -2.74 -24.51 -1.56
N SER A 110 -1.76 -25.33 -1.92
CA SER A 110 -1.86 -26.79 -1.68
C SER A 110 -1.84 -27.08 -0.18
N TRP A 111 -2.70 -27.99 0.27
CA TRP A 111 -2.75 -28.49 1.64
C TRP A 111 -1.44 -29.11 2.13
N ASP A 112 -0.63 -29.67 1.23
CA ASP A 112 0.64 -30.34 1.58
C ASP A 112 1.70 -29.39 2.13
N ILE A 113 1.51 -28.08 1.94
CA ILE A 113 2.41 -27.05 2.43
C ILE A 113 2.04 -26.68 3.86
N LYS A 114 3.02 -26.77 4.76
CA LYS A 114 2.81 -26.46 6.18
C LYS A 114 2.44 -24.98 6.37
N LEU A 115 1.24 -24.75 6.90
CA LEU A 115 0.76 -23.41 7.26
C LEU A 115 1.75 -22.64 8.14
N ILE A 116 2.40 -23.30 9.10
CA ILE A 116 3.36 -22.65 10.01
C ILE A 116 4.56 -22.05 9.26
N ASP A 117 5.05 -22.71 8.21
CA ASP A 117 6.20 -22.22 7.44
C ASP A 117 5.83 -20.96 6.66
N VAL A 118 4.66 -20.98 6.02
CA VAL A 118 4.09 -19.85 5.27
C VAL A 118 3.76 -18.66 6.18
N THR A 119 2.96 -18.89 7.21
CA THR A 119 2.51 -17.83 8.12
C THR A 119 3.66 -17.20 8.89
N LYS A 120 4.69 -17.98 9.26
CA LYS A 120 5.91 -17.45 9.89
C LYS A 120 6.72 -16.59 8.93
N GLU A 121 6.90 -17.00 7.67
CA GLU A 121 7.60 -16.19 6.66
C GLU A 121 6.89 -14.85 6.45
N ILE A 122 5.57 -14.88 6.23
CA ILE A 122 4.75 -13.68 6.03
C ILE A 122 4.79 -12.77 7.28
N SER A 123 4.60 -13.33 8.47
CA SER A 123 4.60 -12.54 9.72
C SER A 123 5.96 -11.88 9.97
N ASN A 124 7.06 -12.59 9.75
CA ASN A 124 8.41 -12.01 9.88
C ASN A 124 8.62 -10.87 8.88
N TYR A 125 8.20 -11.05 7.62
CA TYR A 125 8.27 -10.00 6.62
C TYR A 125 7.46 -8.77 7.03
N ILE A 126 6.25 -8.97 7.56
CA ILE A 126 5.40 -7.90 8.05
C ILE A 126 6.08 -7.12 9.18
N ILE A 127 6.62 -7.81 10.18
CA ILE A 127 7.30 -7.20 11.33
C ILE A 127 8.53 -6.40 10.87
N GLU A 128 9.38 -6.98 10.04
CA GLU A 128 10.60 -6.33 9.55
C GLU A 128 10.27 -5.06 8.75
N LYS A 129 9.35 -5.15 7.79
CA LYS A 129 8.94 -3.99 6.99
C LYS A 129 8.20 -2.94 7.81
N SER A 130 7.42 -3.34 8.81
CA SER A 130 6.75 -2.40 9.72
C SER A 130 7.75 -1.62 10.56
N PHE A 131 8.83 -2.26 11.00
CA PHE A 131 9.92 -1.57 11.70
C PHE A 131 10.57 -0.49 10.82
N ILE A 132 10.88 -0.82 9.56
CA ILE A 132 11.47 0.14 8.61
C ILE A 132 10.48 1.29 8.32
N ASN A 133 9.22 0.99 8.00
CA ASN A 133 8.18 2.00 7.75
C ASN A 133 8.04 2.95 8.95
N ASN A 134 8.07 2.44 10.18
CA ASN A 134 8.01 3.29 11.39
C ASN A 134 9.20 4.26 11.49
N LYS A 135 10.40 3.82 11.09
CA LYS A 135 11.59 4.69 11.06
C LYS A 135 11.50 5.73 9.95
N GLU A 136 10.98 5.37 8.79
CA GLU A 136 10.70 6.29 7.69
C GLU A 136 9.66 7.34 8.07
N LYS A 137 8.61 6.95 8.80
CA LYS A 137 7.61 7.86 9.37
C LYS A 137 8.21 8.82 10.41
N GLU A 138 9.06 8.33 11.30
CA GLU A 138 9.80 9.19 12.24
C GLU A 138 10.70 10.19 11.50
N LEU A 139 11.39 9.75 10.44
CA LEU A 139 12.25 10.60 9.62
C LEU A 139 11.45 11.68 8.90
N LEU A 140 10.32 11.33 8.28
CA LEU A 140 9.45 12.28 7.62
C LEU A 140 8.94 13.34 8.61
N LYS A 141 8.49 12.93 9.80
CA LYS A 141 8.06 13.86 10.85
C LYS A 141 9.16 14.82 11.27
N GLU A 142 10.38 14.31 11.43
CA GLU A 142 11.55 15.12 11.74
C GLU A 142 11.85 16.13 10.63
N LEU A 143 11.81 15.70 9.36
CA LEU A 143 12.13 16.52 8.19
C LEU A 143 11.09 17.59 7.87
N LEU A 144 9.79 17.28 8.01
CA LEU A 144 8.70 18.13 7.51
C LEU A 144 8.01 18.94 8.62
N PHE A 145 7.87 18.39 9.83
CA PHE A 145 7.00 18.99 10.85
C PHE A 145 7.76 19.55 12.06
N ASN A 146 9.01 19.12 12.28
CA ASN A 146 9.76 19.63 13.42
C ASN A 146 10.14 21.11 13.20
N SER A 147 9.97 21.93 14.25
CA SER A 147 10.34 23.35 14.22
C SER A 147 11.85 23.55 14.37
N SER A 148 12.53 22.62 15.06
CA SER A 148 13.98 22.63 15.27
C SER A 148 14.57 21.29 14.83
N LEU A 149 15.14 21.27 13.63
CA LEU A 149 15.74 20.08 13.02
C LEU A 149 17.05 19.69 13.72
N SER A 150 17.11 18.46 14.22
CA SER A 150 18.38 17.87 14.69
C SER A 150 19.05 17.07 13.58
N LYS A 151 20.15 17.61 13.03
CA LYS A 151 20.94 16.91 11.99
C LYS A 151 21.40 15.52 12.47
N GLU A 152 21.82 15.41 13.73
CA GLU A 152 22.24 14.14 14.32
C GLU A 152 21.10 13.11 14.33
N ARG A 153 19.89 13.53 14.73
CA ARG A 153 18.71 12.67 14.74
C ARG A 153 18.33 12.22 13.34
N VAL A 154 18.34 13.14 12.36
CA VAL A 154 18.09 12.83 10.94
C VAL A 154 19.08 11.77 10.44
N TYR A 155 20.39 11.96 10.66
CA TYR A 155 21.39 10.98 10.26
C TYR A 155 21.25 9.64 10.97
N LYS A 156 20.84 9.63 12.25
CA LYS A 156 20.56 8.40 12.98
C LYS A 156 19.36 7.64 12.39
N LEU A 157 18.29 8.34 12.04
CA LEU A 157 17.10 7.74 11.41
C LEU A 157 17.40 7.20 10.01
N LEU A 158 18.15 7.95 9.21
CA LEU A 158 18.56 7.53 7.86
C LEU A 158 19.30 6.19 7.84
N LYS A 159 20.07 5.86 8.88
CA LYS A 159 20.77 4.55 8.98
C LYS A 159 19.82 3.35 9.05
N HIS A 160 18.57 3.55 9.44
CA HIS A 160 17.56 2.50 9.57
C HIS A 160 16.49 2.54 8.48
N CYS A 161 16.53 3.54 7.59
CA CYS A 161 15.59 3.70 6.49
C CYS A 161 16.19 3.14 5.19
N ASN A 162 15.35 2.72 4.24
CA ASN A 162 15.81 2.37 2.89
C ASN A 162 15.88 3.62 1.99
N PHE A 163 16.33 4.74 2.56
CA PHE A 163 16.38 6.03 1.88
C PHE A 163 17.82 6.54 1.79
N LYS A 164 18.28 6.81 0.57
CA LYS A 164 19.58 7.44 0.32
C LYS A 164 19.35 8.79 -0.31
N PHE A 165 19.98 9.81 0.28
CA PHE A 165 20.03 11.11 -0.35
C PHE A 165 20.91 11.05 -1.61
N LYS A 166 20.37 11.56 -2.72
CA LYS A 166 21.03 11.72 -4.03
C LYS A 166 21.30 13.22 -4.28
N GLU A 167 21.32 13.70 -5.51
CA GLU A 167 21.66 15.11 -5.82
C GLU A 167 20.51 16.09 -5.54
N LEU A 168 19.27 15.66 -5.81
CA LEU A 168 18.07 16.44 -5.62
C LEU A 168 17.10 15.72 -4.68
N SER A 169 16.28 16.50 -3.98
CA SER A 169 15.14 16.00 -3.24
C SER A 169 13.95 16.94 -3.31
N LEU A 170 12.76 16.38 -3.34
CA LEU A 170 11.49 17.10 -3.40
C LEU A 170 10.43 16.39 -2.57
N VAL A 171 9.35 17.09 -2.28
CA VAL A 171 8.11 16.53 -1.73
C VAL A 171 7.00 16.64 -2.77
N ALA A 172 6.35 15.52 -3.03
CA ALA A 172 5.11 15.43 -3.79
C ALA A 172 3.97 15.05 -2.84
N VAL A 173 2.81 15.67 -3.03
CA VAL A 173 1.61 15.46 -2.21
C VAL A 173 0.48 15.03 -3.12
N PHE A 174 -0.03 13.83 -2.91
CA PHE A 174 -1.29 13.39 -3.52
C PHE A 174 -2.41 13.63 -2.51
N ASN A 175 -3.22 14.65 -2.77
CA ASN A 175 -4.42 14.93 -1.99
C ASN A 175 -5.59 14.12 -2.56
N VAL A 176 -6.16 13.23 -1.76
CA VAL A 176 -7.33 12.45 -2.13
C VAL A 176 -8.55 13.11 -1.51
N LEU A 177 -9.51 13.55 -2.32
CA LEU A 177 -10.64 14.33 -1.82
C LEU A 177 -11.74 13.46 -1.20
N ASN A 178 -11.88 12.21 -1.65
CA ASN A 178 -12.93 11.29 -1.23
C ASN A 178 -12.42 10.16 -0.31
N VAL A 179 -11.68 10.52 0.74
CA VAL A 179 -11.05 9.54 1.66
C VAL A 179 -12.03 8.64 2.41
N HIS A 180 -13.29 9.05 2.57
CA HIS A 180 -14.31 8.22 3.20
C HIS A 180 -14.77 7.05 2.32
N ILE A 181 -14.50 7.15 1.01
CA ILE A 181 -14.87 6.15 0.01
C ILE A 181 -13.66 5.30 -0.37
N TYR A 182 -12.46 5.90 -0.40
CA TYR A 182 -11.26 5.25 -0.90
C TYR A 182 -10.25 4.97 0.20
N ASN A 183 -9.75 3.74 0.21
CA ASN A 183 -8.72 3.32 1.14
C ASN A 183 -7.36 3.94 0.74
N LEU A 184 -6.87 4.89 1.53
CA LEU A 184 -5.58 5.57 1.30
C LEU A 184 -4.39 4.60 1.28
N ASP A 185 -4.50 3.47 1.97
CA ASP A 185 -3.46 2.44 1.97
C ASP A 185 -3.30 1.81 0.60
N TYR A 186 -4.41 1.58 -0.10
CA TYR A 186 -4.43 1.09 -1.46
C TYR A 186 -3.73 2.09 -2.40
N VAL A 187 -4.07 3.37 -2.27
CA VAL A 187 -3.47 4.46 -3.05
C VAL A 187 -1.96 4.55 -2.80
N ALA A 188 -1.56 4.53 -1.53
CA ALA A 188 -0.17 4.54 -1.09
C ALA A 188 0.63 3.35 -1.67
N ASN A 189 0.08 2.14 -1.60
CA ASN A 189 0.73 0.94 -2.14
C ASN A 189 0.82 0.98 -3.69
N TYR A 190 -0.20 1.51 -4.37
CA TYR A 190 -0.15 1.72 -5.82
C TYR A 190 0.96 2.72 -6.21
N ILE A 191 1.02 3.88 -5.54
CA ILE A 191 2.06 4.90 -5.78
C ILE A 191 3.45 4.30 -5.52
N LYS A 192 3.64 3.61 -4.38
CA LYS A 192 4.91 2.95 -4.01
C LYS A 192 5.41 2.00 -5.10
N LEU A 193 4.53 1.18 -5.66
CA LEU A 193 4.90 0.23 -6.72
C LEU A 193 5.22 0.91 -8.06
N LYS A 194 4.59 2.04 -8.38
CA LYS A 194 4.91 2.79 -9.60
C LYS A 194 6.23 3.55 -9.45
N LEU A 195 6.48 4.14 -8.28
CA LEU A 195 7.73 4.82 -7.96
C LEU A 195 8.94 3.89 -7.90
N SER A 196 8.78 2.64 -7.45
CA SER A 196 9.88 1.66 -7.41
C SER A 196 10.43 1.26 -8.79
N LYS A 197 9.72 1.61 -9.88
CA LYS A 197 10.17 1.41 -11.27
C LYS A 197 11.08 2.53 -11.77
N VAL A 198 11.24 3.60 -11.01
CA VAL A 198 12.14 4.71 -11.29
C VAL A 198 13.34 4.62 -10.37
N GLU A 199 14.50 5.02 -10.85
CA GLU A 199 15.74 5.01 -10.07
C GLU A 199 15.78 6.17 -9.05
N ALA A 200 14.97 6.06 -8.01
CA ALA A 200 14.80 7.06 -6.96
C ALA A 200 14.87 6.41 -5.58
N SER A 201 15.36 7.16 -4.59
CA SER A 201 15.09 6.85 -3.18
C SER A 201 13.85 7.61 -2.75
N PHE A 202 12.90 6.95 -2.13
CA PHE A 202 11.68 7.62 -1.70
C PHE A 202 11.15 7.06 -0.38
N ILE A 203 10.45 7.93 0.35
CA ILE A 203 9.65 7.59 1.53
C ILE A 203 8.23 8.01 1.23
N LEU A 204 7.28 7.13 1.54
CA LEU A 204 5.86 7.39 1.33
C LEU A 204 5.11 7.17 2.63
N GLU A 205 4.37 8.17 3.07
CA GLU A 205 3.53 8.08 4.26
C GLU A 205 2.17 8.75 4.05
N ILE A 206 1.18 8.23 4.75
CA ILE A 206 -0.16 8.84 4.81
C ILE A 206 -0.18 9.83 5.97
N PHE A 207 -0.62 11.05 5.68
CA PHE A 207 -0.82 12.08 6.68
C PHE A 207 -2.13 12.82 6.39
N GLU A 208 -3.09 12.70 7.33
CA GLU A 208 -4.47 13.15 7.12
C GLU A 208 -5.05 12.56 5.82
N ASN A 209 -5.48 13.42 4.88
CA ASN A 209 -6.06 13.01 3.60
C ASN A 209 -5.03 12.97 2.46
N ASN A 210 -3.74 13.00 2.80
CA ASN A 210 -2.65 13.11 1.84
C ASN A 210 -1.76 11.87 1.85
N VAL A 211 -1.34 11.46 0.66
CA VAL A 211 -0.18 10.59 0.50
C VAL A 211 1.04 11.46 0.20
N LEU A 212 1.92 11.59 1.19
CA LEU A 212 3.16 12.35 1.11
C LEU A 212 4.27 11.47 0.56
N CYS A 213 4.97 11.97 -0.46
CA CYS A 213 6.13 11.31 -1.05
C CYS A 213 7.35 12.22 -0.93
N ILE A 214 8.29 11.87 -0.05
CA ILE A 214 9.64 12.42 -0.10
C ILE A 214 10.40 11.63 -1.16
N VAL A 215 10.95 12.31 -2.16
CA VAL A 215 11.70 11.66 -3.24
C VAL A 215 13.08 12.30 -3.35
N SER A 216 14.11 11.46 -3.51
CA SER A 216 15.47 11.88 -3.81
C SER A 216 16.00 11.16 -5.06
N ILE A 217 16.59 11.94 -5.96
CA ILE A 217 16.94 11.55 -7.34
C ILE A 217 18.28 12.18 -7.75
N ASP A 218 18.92 11.60 -8.76
CA ASP A 218 20.01 12.24 -9.48
C ASP A 218 19.42 13.25 -10.48
N GLN A 219 20.19 14.28 -10.86
CA GLN A 219 19.75 15.33 -11.78
C GLN A 219 19.21 14.76 -13.10
N SER A 220 19.81 13.67 -13.59
CA SER A 220 19.41 12.96 -14.82
C SER A 220 17.98 12.41 -14.77
N ASN A 221 17.46 12.12 -13.58
CA ASN A 221 16.13 11.54 -13.37
C ASN A 221 15.04 12.57 -13.03
N LYS A 222 15.38 13.87 -12.97
CA LYS A 222 14.44 14.97 -12.61
C LYS A 222 13.16 14.99 -13.45
N GLN A 223 13.29 14.86 -14.77
CA GLN A 223 12.11 14.89 -15.66
C GLN A 223 11.28 13.61 -15.52
N LYS A 224 11.94 12.45 -15.50
CA LYS A 224 11.31 11.14 -15.42
C LYS A 224 10.47 10.96 -14.16
N ILE A 225 10.93 11.46 -13.01
CA ILE A 225 10.15 11.37 -11.76
C ILE A 225 8.89 12.23 -11.84
N LYS A 226 8.97 13.45 -12.41
CA LYS A 226 7.81 14.33 -12.57
C LYS A 226 6.77 13.70 -13.48
N GLU A 227 7.19 13.15 -14.62
CA GLU A 227 6.30 12.42 -15.55
C GLU A 227 5.67 11.19 -14.88
N THR A 228 6.44 10.45 -14.09
CA THR A 228 5.92 9.30 -13.35
C THR A 228 4.85 9.72 -12.35
N LEU A 229 5.12 10.73 -11.51
CA LEU A 229 4.15 11.25 -10.54
C LEU A 229 2.86 11.74 -11.23
N LYS A 230 2.99 12.45 -12.36
CA LYS A 230 1.83 12.88 -13.16
C LYS A 230 1.01 11.70 -13.68
N SER A 231 1.64 10.71 -14.29
CA SER A 231 0.95 9.51 -14.81
C SER A 231 0.22 8.73 -13.72
N ILE A 232 0.81 8.67 -12.51
CA ILE A 232 0.18 8.07 -11.34
C ILE A 232 -1.07 8.85 -10.96
N ASN A 233 -0.98 10.19 -10.89
CA ASN A 233 -2.11 11.04 -10.54
C ASN A 233 -3.22 11.00 -11.59
N GLU A 234 -2.90 10.95 -12.89
CA GLU A 234 -3.89 10.84 -13.96
C GLU A 234 -4.75 9.57 -13.79
N TYR A 235 -4.10 8.43 -13.55
CA TYR A 235 -4.79 7.17 -13.27
C TYR A 235 -5.66 7.22 -12.00
N LEU A 236 -5.12 7.80 -10.92
CA LEU A 236 -5.87 7.95 -9.68
C LEU A 236 -7.02 8.96 -9.82
N ASN A 237 -6.87 10.01 -10.61
CA ASN A 237 -7.90 11.03 -10.79
C ASN A 237 -9.15 10.46 -11.48
N GLU A 238 -8.98 9.57 -12.45
CA GLU A 238 -10.10 8.91 -13.15
C GLU A 238 -11.00 8.10 -12.21
N SER A 239 -10.44 7.56 -11.13
CA SER A 239 -11.13 6.64 -10.23
C SER A 239 -11.49 7.26 -8.88
N ILE A 240 -10.59 8.05 -8.29
CA ILE A 240 -10.68 8.49 -6.89
C ILE A 240 -10.56 10.01 -6.69
N PHE A 241 -10.47 10.78 -7.78
CA PHE A 241 -10.35 12.24 -7.77
C PHE A 241 -9.20 12.74 -6.88
N SER A 242 -7.97 12.38 -7.27
CA SER A 242 -6.73 12.88 -6.64
C SER A 242 -6.20 14.15 -7.30
N ILE A 243 -5.60 15.01 -6.50
CA ILE A 243 -4.84 16.18 -6.94
C ILE A 243 -3.38 15.99 -6.54
N LEU A 244 -2.48 16.21 -7.48
CA LEU A 244 -1.04 16.14 -7.24
C LEU A 244 -0.45 17.56 -7.17
N SER A 245 0.24 17.85 -6.07
CA SER A 245 1.12 19.01 -5.99
C SER A 245 2.57 18.59 -5.75
N ILE A 246 3.50 19.30 -6.40
CA ILE A 246 4.93 19.02 -6.30
C ILE A 246 5.64 20.33 -5.92
N GLY A 247 6.40 20.29 -4.82
CA GLY A 247 7.29 21.40 -4.44
C GLY A 247 8.57 21.44 -5.26
N ARG A 248 9.39 22.48 -5.04
CA ARG A 248 10.66 22.66 -5.76
C ARG A 248 11.69 21.59 -5.38
N ASN A 249 12.62 21.39 -6.30
CA ASN A 249 13.79 20.55 -6.04
C ASN A 249 14.80 21.30 -5.18
N TYR A 250 15.31 20.64 -4.16
CA TYR A 250 16.40 21.12 -3.32
C TYR A 250 17.61 20.21 -3.41
N LYS A 251 18.81 20.79 -3.22
CA LYS A 251 20.10 20.07 -3.24
C LYS A 251 20.48 19.51 -1.87
N ASP A 252 19.56 19.51 -0.92
CA ASP A 252 19.77 19.03 0.43
C ASP A 252 18.46 18.51 1.04
N ILE A 253 18.58 17.49 1.90
CA ILE A 253 17.44 16.87 2.57
C ILE A 253 16.79 17.79 3.63
N PHE A 254 17.53 18.78 4.16
CA PHE A 254 17.05 19.65 5.25
C PHE A 254 16.12 20.76 4.75
N SER A 255 16.12 21.03 3.45
CA SER A 255 15.19 21.96 2.78
C SER A 255 13.86 21.33 2.38
N LEU A 256 13.65 20.03 2.65
CA LEU A 256 12.40 19.34 2.30
C LEU A 256 11.15 19.94 2.94
N LYS A 257 11.27 20.56 4.12
CA LYS A 257 10.16 21.32 4.72
C LYS A 257 9.65 22.43 3.80
N LYS A 258 10.56 23.16 3.13
CA LYS A 258 10.18 24.21 2.18
C LYS A 258 9.47 23.63 0.96
N SER A 259 9.99 22.53 0.42
CA SER A 259 9.33 21.82 -0.69
C SER A 259 7.91 21.34 -0.29
N TYR A 260 7.73 20.89 0.95
CA TYR A 260 6.44 20.48 1.44
C TYR A 260 5.46 21.65 1.59
N GLU A 261 5.90 22.76 2.20
CA GLU A 261 5.09 23.98 2.35
C GLU A 261 4.67 24.55 0.98
N GLU A 262 5.57 24.53 0.00
CA GLU A 262 5.28 24.88 -1.40
C GLU A 262 4.18 23.98 -2.00
N ALA A 263 4.31 22.66 -1.86
CA ALA A 263 3.32 21.72 -2.36
C ALA A 263 1.94 21.92 -1.71
N LEU A 264 1.88 22.20 -0.40
CA LEU A 264 0.64 22.48 0.31
C LEU A 264 -0.01 23.80 -0.13
N ASN A 265 0.79 24.86 -0.31
CA ASN A 265 0.27 26.15 -0.77
C ASN A 265 -0.40 26.02 -2.15
N LEU A 266 0.13 25.19 -3.05
CA LEU A 266 -0.50 24.95 -4.35
C LEU A 266 -1.88 24.28 -4.22
N ILE A 267 -2.08 23.41 -3.22
CA ILE A 267 -3.38 22.77 -2.96
C ILE A 267 -4.40 23.80 -2.45
N SER A 268 -4.01 24.75 -1.59
CA SER A 268 -4.94 25.75 -1.07
C SER A 268 -5.43 26.73 -2.16
N PHE A 269 -4.59 27.04 -3.16
CA PHE A 269 -5.01 27.81 -4.34
C PHE A 269 -6.06 27.08 -5.19
N TYR A 270 -5.93 25.75 -5.37
CA TYR A 270 -6.91 24.96 -6.10
C TYR A 270 -8.32 25.08 -5.50
N ASN A 271 -8.44 25.01 -4.17
CA ASN A 271 -9.72 25.11 -3.47
C ASN A 271 -10.38 26.49 -3.60
N TYR A 272 -9.64 27.51 -4.05
CA TYR A 272 -10.11 28.91 -4.14
C TYR A 272 -10.58 29.31 -5.53
N GLU A 273 -10.06 28.70 -6.60
CA GLU A 273 -10.22 29.21 -7.98
C GLU A 273 -11.00 28.29 -8.93
N ASP A 274 -11.66 27.22 -8.45
CA ASP A 274 -12.41 26.27 -9.32
C ASP A 274 -11.57 25.78 -10.52
N MET A 275 -10.25 25.68 -10.33
CA MET A 275 -9.33 25.35 -11.40
C MET A 275 -9.54 23.90 -11.86
N LYS A 276 -9.60 23.67 -13.17
CA LYS A 276 -9.62 22.33 -13.78
C LYS A 276 -8.26 21.61 -13.76
N LEU A 277 -7.24 22.20 -13.11
CA LEU A 277 -5.86 21.70 -13.14
C LEU A 277 -5.68 20.54 -12.16
N LYS A 278 -5.54 19.34 -12.71
CA LYS A 278 -5.43 18.08 -11.95
C LYS A 278 -4.06 17.86 -11.31
N TYR A 279 -3.08 18.71 -11.66
CA TYR A 279 -1.72 18.69 -11.11
C TYR A 279 -1.14 20.12 -11.12
N ILE A 280 -0.32 20.44 -10.12
CA ILE A 280 0.36 21.73 -10.00
C ILE A 280 1.83 21.50 -9.60
N ASP A 281 2.76 22.04 -10.38
CA ASP A 281 4.21 22.01 -10.11
C ASP A 281 4.65 23.40 -9.73
N TYR A 282 5.38 23.56 -8.64
CA TYR A 282 5.86 24.88 -8.27
C TYR A 282 6.83 25.47 -9.32
N GLU A 283 7.55 24.62 -10.07
CA GLU A 283 8.51 25.09 -11.07
C GLU A 283 7.89 25.43 -12.43
N ASN A 284 6.58 25.24 -12.65
CA ASN A 284 5.86 25.58 -13.89
C ASN A 284 4.79 26.64 -13.66
#